data_AF-A0A239LFX0-F1
#
_entry.id   AF-A0A239LFX0-F1
#
_cell.length_a   1.000
_cell.length_b   1.000
_cell.length_c   1.000
_cell.angle_alpha   90.00
_cell.angle_beta   90.00
_cell.angle_gamma   90.00
#
_symmetry.space_group_name_H-M   'P 1'
#
loop_
_entity.id
_entity.type
_entity.pdbx_description
1 polymer ?
#
loop_
_entity_poly.entity_id
_entity_poly.type
_entity_poly.pdbx_seq_one_letter_code
_entity_poly.pdbx_strand_id
1 'polypeptide(L)'
;MQDLIPIVAIISVFGSTILFVTILTNYSLKKKLIDKDMVNTQTANLFKKQDNKQSALKWGLIVLFGGLGLIVIDSMGLDGDEAMPYGIEAVSIAVGFLIYYGIMKKEMDKNE
;
A
#
# COMPACT_ATOMS: atom_id res chain seq x y z
N MET A 1 -9.43 16.77 -16.56
CA MET A 1 -10.12 16.60 -15.25
C MET A 1 -11.27 15.60 -15.31
N GLN A 2 -12.08 15.56 -16.37
CA GLN A 2 -13.21 14.61 -16.46
C GLN A 2 -12.76 13.14 -16.54
N ASP A 3 -11.59 12.85 -17.10
CA ASP A 3 -11.10 11.47 -17.27
C ASP A 3 -10.49 10.83 -16.01
N LEU A 4 -10.10 11.65 -15.01
CA LEU A 4 -9.53 11.16 -13.75
C LEU A 4 -10.60 10.81 -12.70
N ILE A 5 -11.81 11.36 -12.84
CA ILE A 5 -12.96 11.10 -11.98
C ILE A 5 -13.28 9.59 -11.88
N PRO A 6 -13.38 8.81 -12.98
CA PRO A 6 -13.69 7.38 -12.88
C PRO A 6 -12.58 6.59 -12.16
N ILE A 7 -11.31 6.92 -12.39
CA ILE A 7 -10.17 6.23 -11.76
C ILE A 7 -10.18 6.45 -10.24
N VAL A 8 -10.36 7.71 -9.80
CA VAL A 8 -10.43 8.06 -8.38
C VAL A 8 -11.64 7.40 -7.71
N ALA A 9 -12.79 7.38 -8.38
CA ALA A 9 -13.99 6.71 -7.89
C ALA A 9 -13.75 5.22 -7.66
N ILE A 10 -13.12 4.51 -8.61
CA ILE A 10 -12.79 3.08 -8.47
C ILE A 10 -11.88 2.85 -7.26
N ILE A 11 -10.78 3.60 -7.13
CA ILE A 11 -9.82 3.44 -6.03
C ILE A 11 -10.52 3.65 -4.66
N SER A 12 -11.37 4.67 -4.55
CA SER A 12 -12.08 4.97 -3.30
C SER A 12 -13.09 3.90 -2.89
N VAL A 13 -13.84 3.35 -3.86
CA VAL A 13 -14.84 2.29 -3.61
C VAL A 13 -14.16 0.98 -3.22
N PHE A 14 -13.08 0.60 -3.91
CA PHE A 14 -12.33 -0.60 -3.56
C PHE A 14 -11.64 -0.47 -2.19
N GLY A 15 -11.01 0.68 -1.93
CA GLY A 15 -10.34 0.94 -0.66
C GLY A 15 -11.29 0.91 0.54
N SER A 16 -12.45 1.54 0.41
CA SER A 16 -13.48 1.54 1.46
C SER A 16 -14.05 0.14 1.72
N THR A 17 -14.26 -0.66 0.68
CA THR A 17 -14.75 -2.03 0.82
C THR A 17 -13.78 -2.92 1.59
N ILE A 18 -12.48 -2.83 1.29
CA ILE A 18 -11.43 -3.59 2.00
C ILE A 18 -11.37 -3.18 3.48
N LEU A 19 -11.42 -1.88 3.77
CA LEU A 19 -11.46 -1.38 5.15
C LEU A 19 -12.69 -1.90 5.89
N PHE A 20 -13.85 -1.83 5.26
CA PHE A 20 -15.11 -2.29 5.82
C PHE A 20 -15.07 -3.80 6.15
N VAL A 21 -14.62 -4.63 5.20
CA VAL A 21 -14.44 -6.08 5.42
C VAL A 21 -13.45 -6.33 6.56
N THR A 22 -12.31 -5.63 6.58
CA THR A 22 -11.29 -5.80 7.62
C THR A 22 -11.81 -5.46 9.01
N ILE A 23 -12.63 -4.41 9.13
CA ILE A 23 -13.28 -4.03 10.39
C ILE A 23 -14.27 -5.11 10.84
N LEU A 24 -15.12 -5.61 9.94
CA LEU A 24 -16.09 -6.67 10.25
C LEU A 24 -15.42 -7.98 10.64
N THR A 25 -14.37 -8.38 9.93
CA THR A 25 -13.60 -9.58 10.22
C THR A 25 -12.90 -9.45 11.57
N ASN A 26 -12.25 -8.32 11.85
CA ASN A 26 -11.61 -8.09 13.14
C ASN A 26 -12.61 -8.06 14.30
N TYR A 27 -13.77 -7.44 14.11
CA TYR A 27 -14.84 -7.45 15.10
C TYR A 27 -15.32 -8.87 15.40
N SER A 28 -15.60 -9.65 14.36
CA SER A 28 -16.05 -11.04 14.49
C SER A 28 -15.01 -11.93 15.18
N LEU A 29 -13.72 -11.73 14.85
CA LEU A 29 -12.62 -12.45 15.49
C LEU A 29 -12.49 -12.08 16.97
N LYS A 30 -12.48 -10.79 17.30
CA LYS A 30 -12.41 -10.32 18.70
C LYS A 30 -13.58 -10.82 19.53
N LYS A 31 -14.80 -10.79 18.98
CA LYS A 31 -16.00 -11.32 19.64
C LYS A 31 -15.87 -12.82 19.93
N LYS A 32 -15.49 -13.62 18.93
CA LYS A 32 -15.30 -15.08 19.10
C LYS A 32 -14.21 -15.45 20.10
N LEU A 33 -13.21 -14.59 20.31
CA LEU A 33 -12.13 -14.82 21.26
C LEU A 33 -12.53 -14.53 22.71
N ILE A 34 -13.34 -13.49 22.91
CA ILE A 34 -13.91 -13.16 24.22
C ILE A 34 -14.88 -14.28 24.64
N ASP A 35 -15.74 -14.75 23.72
CA ASP A 35 -16.73 -15.79 23.99
C ASP A 35 -16.10 -17.17 24.33
N LYS A 36 -14.84 -17.40 23.98
CA LYS A 36 -14.15 -18.69 24.18
C LYS A 36 -13.20 -18.71 25.39
N ASP A 37 -13.16 -17.64 26.19
CA ASP A 37 -12.22 -17.46 27.33
C ASP A 37 -10.74 -17.70 26.96
N MET A 38 -10.41 -17.57 25.68
CA MET A 38 -9.05 -17.74 25.14
C MET A 38 -8.24 -16.44 25.23
N VAL A 39 -8.50 -15.63 26.26
CA VAL A 39 -7.76 -14.39 26.57
C VAL A 39 -6.40 -14.75 27.19
N ASN A 40 -5.72 -15.75 26.63
CA ASN A 40 -4.35 -16.06 26.97
C ASN A 40 -3.44 -15.03 26.29
N THR A 41 -2.39 -14.62 27.01
CA THR A 41 -1.37 -13.64 26.56
C THR A 41 -0.74 -14.00 25.20
N GLN A 42 -0.76 -15.29 24.82
CA GLN A 42 -0.36 -15.75 23.47
C GLN A 42 -1.28 -15.26 22.35
N THR A 43 -2.60 -15.24 22.56
CA THR A 43 -3.58 -14.71 21.59
C THR A 43 -3.40 -13.20 21.43
N ALA A 44 -3.14 -12.48 22.52
CA ALA A 44 -2.88 -11.04 22.46
C ALA A 44 -1.64 -10.67 21.62
N ASN A 45 -0.62 -11.55 21.57
CA ASN A 45 0.53 -11.38 20.69
C ASN A 45 0.21 -11.67 19.20
N LEU A 46 -0.74 -12.55 18.89
CA LEU A 46 -1.24 -12.73 17.50
C LEU A 46 -2.00 -11.49 17.00
N PHE A 47 -2.63 -10.72 17.91
CA PHE A 47 -3.29 -9.45 17.61
C PHE A 47 -2.40 -8.21 17.82
N LYS A 48 -1.16 -8.37 18.32
CA LYS A 48 -0.14 -7.32 18.25
C LYS A 48 0.28 -7.18 16.79
N LYS A 49 -0.60 -6.52 16.04
CA LYS A 49 -0.37 -5.75 14.82
C LYS A 49 0.92 -6.17 14.13
N GLN A 50 0.87 -7.34 13.47
CA GLN A 50 1.94 -7.75 12.58
C GLN A 50 2.24 -6.58 11.64
N ASP A 51 3.51 -6.23 11.61
CA ASP A 51 3.99 -4.87 11.61
C ASP A 51 3.54 -4.07 10.38
N ASN A 52 2.54 -3.21 10.56
CA ASN A 52 2.02 -2.35 9.49
C ASN A 52 3.07 -1.32 9.01
N LYS A 53 4.21 -1.19 9.72
CA LYS A 53 5.33 -0.34 9.29
C LYS A 53 5.94 -0.79 7.97
N GLN A 54 6.15 -2.09 7.77
CA GLN A 54 6.76 -2.60 6.55
C GLN A 54 5.84 -2.37 5.34
N SER A 55 4.53 -2.57 5.53
CA SER A 55 3.52 -2.25 4.51
C SER A 55 3.41 -0.76 4.23
N ALA A 56 3.40 0.09 5.28
CA ALA A 56 3.35 1.54 5.12
C ALA A 56 4.58 2.11 4.41
N LEU A 57 5.78 1.58 4.69
CA LEU A 57 7.01 1.99 4.02
C LEU A 57 6.99 1.63 2.53
N LYS A 58 6.46 0.45 2.18
CA LYS A 58 6.26 0.03 0.79
C LYS A 58 5.35 1.00 0.03
N TRP A 59 4.16 1.27 0.56
CA TRP A 59 3.17 2.13 -0.09
C TRP A 59 3.62 3.59 -0.15
N GLY A 60 4.28 4.09 0.91
CA GLY A 60 4.85 5.45 0.90
C GLY A 60 5.89 5.64 -0.19
N LEU A 61 6.77 4.65 -0.40
CA LEU A 61 7.81 4.74 -1.43
C LEU A 61 7.23 4.64 -2.85
N ILE A 62 6.24 3.76 -3.07
CA ILE A 62 5.56 3.65 -4.37
C ILE A 62 4.85 4.96 -4.73
N VAL A 63 4.12 5.56 -3.78
CA VAL A 63 3.41 6.83 -4.02
C VAL A 63 4.40 7.98 -4.24
N LEU A 64 5.52 8.01 -3.50
CA LEU A 64 6.56 9.02 -3.67
C LEU A 64 7.15 8.97 -5.08
N PHE A 65 7.55 7.77 -5.53
CA PHE A 65 8.15 7.62 -6.86
C PHE A 65 7.12 7.74 -7.99
N GLY A 66 5.89 7.27 -7.81
CA GLY A 66 4.80 7.51 -8.76
C GLY A 66 4.51 9.00 -8.92
N GLY A 67 4.45 9.75 -7.80
CA GLY A 67 4.30 11.20 -7.82
C GLY A 67 5.47 11.92 -8.51
N LEU A 68 6.71 11.47 -8.29
CA LEU A 68 7.87 12.00 -9.03
C LEU A 68 7.77 11.73 -10.53
N GLY A 69 7.31 10.54 -10.93
CA GLY A 69 7.06 10.21 -12.34
C GLY A 69 6.08 11.19 -12.98
N LEU A 70 4.98 11.50 -12.29
CA LEU A 70 3.99 12.48 -12.77
C LEU A 70 4.57 13.89 -12.89
N ILE A 71 5.38 14.34 -11.92
CA ILE A 71 6.06 15.65 -11.99
C ILE A 71 7.00 15.71 -13.19
N VAL A 72 7.73 14.62 -13.47
CA VAL A 72 8.64 14.54 -14.62
C VAL A 72 7.86 14.62 -15.94
N ILE A 73 6.76 13.87 -16.06
CA ILE A 73 5.89 13.88 -17.25
C ILE A 73 5.37 15.29 -17.52
N ASP A 74 4.84 15.96 -16.50
CA ASP A 74 4.31 17.33 -16.61
C ASP A 74 5.41 18.33 -16.98
N SER A 75 6.61 18.20 -16.38
CA SER A 75 7.75 19.08 -16.69
C SER A 75 8.25 18.95 -18.13
N MET A 76 8.02 17.81 -18.77
CA MET A 76 8.38 17.56 -20.17
C MET A 76 7.27 17.97 -21.15
N GLY A 77 6.10 18.38 -20.65
CA GLY A 77 4.94 18.75 -21.48
C GLY A 77 4.41 17.58 -22.31
N LEU A 78 4.53 16.35 -21.82
CA LEU A 78 4.07 15.17 -22.53
C LEU A 78 2.55 14.99 -22.35
N ASP A 79 1.84 14.86 -23.46
CA ASP A 79 0.40 14.63 -23.46
C ASP A 79 0.06 13.18 -23.15
N GLY A 80 -1.05 12.99 -22.42
CA GLY A 80 -1.49 11.66 -21.94
C GLY A 80 -1.94 10.68 -23.03
N ASP A 81 -2.12 11.12 -24.27
CA ASP A 81 -2.44 10.22 -25.39
C ASP A 81 -1.21 9.49 -25.94
N GLU A 82 -0.01 9.89 -25.53
CA GLU A 82 1.23 9.26 -25.95
C GLU A 82 1.61 8.10 -25.01
N ALA A 83 2.18 7.03 -25.58
CA ALA A 83 2.66 5.89 -24.80
C ALA A 83 3.84 6.25 -23.86
N MET A 84 4.52 7.37 -24.12
CA MET A 84 5.74 7.80 -23.43
C MET A 84 5.50 8.18 -21.96
N PRO A 85 4.49 9.01 -21.60
CA PRO A 85 4.09 9.27 -20.22
C PRO A 85 3.88 8.00 -19.38
N TYR A 86 3.14 7.03 -19.90
CA TYR A 86 2.85 5.77 -19.19
C TYR A 86 4.12 4.95 -18.94
N GLY A 87 5.07 4.98 -19.89
CA GLY A 87 6.38 4.36 -19.72
C GLY A 87 7.19 5.02 -18.59
N ILE A 88 7.21 6.36 -18.54
CA ILE A 88 7.94 7.11 -17.51
C ILE A 88 7.33 6.87 -16.13
N GLU A 89 6.00 6.86 -16.02
CA GLU A 89 5.30 6.55 -14.78
C GLU A 89 5.62 5.12 -14.31
N ALA A 90 5.50 4.12 -15.20
CA ALA A 90 5.75 2.72 -14.87
C ALA A 90 7.20 2.49 -14.41
N VAL A 91 8.18 3.11 -15.08
CA VAL A 91 9.60 3.04 -14.69
C VAL A 91 9.80 3.68 -13.33
N SER A 92 9.18 4.83 -13.06
CA SER A 92 9.28 5.52 -11.77
C SER A 92 8.76 4.64 -10.64
N ILE A 93 7.58 4.03 -10.80
CA ILE A 93 7.00 3.09 -9.83
C ILE A 93 7.92 1.88 -9.63
N ALA A 94 8.47 1.31 -10.71
CA ALA A 94 9.40 0.18 -10.64
C ALA A 94 10.67 0.51 -9.83
N VAL A 95 11.21 1.73 -10.00
CA VAL A 95 12.34 2.22 -9.18
C VAL A 95 11.96 2.27 -7.70
N GLY A 96 10.76 2.74 -7.37
CA GLY A 96 10.24 2.71 -6.00
C GLY A 96 10.20 1.30 -5.42
N PHE A 97 9.76 0.31 -6.19
CA PHE A 97 9.78 -1.11 -5.76
C PHE A 97 11.19 -1.67 -5.57
N LEU A 98 12.13 -1.35 -6.46
CA LEU A 98 13.51 -1.81 -6.36
C LEU A 98 14.22 -1.24 -5.13
N ILE A 99 14.00 0.04 -4.83
CA ILE A 99 14.54 0.67 -3.62
C ILE A 99 13.92 0.03 -2.37
N TYR A 100 12.61 -0.20 -2.35
CA TYR A 100 11.96 -0.91 -1.24
C TYR A 100 12.58 -2.29 -1.02
N TYR A 101 12.79 -3.06 -2.09
CA TYR A 101 13.42 -4.36 -2.01
C TYR A 101 14.85 -4.29 -1.45
N GLY A 102 15.65 -3.31 -1.88
CA GLY A 102 17.00 -3.09 -1.35
C GLY A 102 17.01 -2.75 0.15
N ILE A 103 16.08 -1.90 0.60
CA ILE A 103 15.92 -1.57 2.02
C ILE A 103 15.53 -2.82 2.82
N MET A 104 14.55 -3.58 2.33
CA MET A 104 14.05 -4.78 3.00
C MET A 104 15.14 -5.86 3.10
N LYS A 105 15.91 -6.09 2.03
CA LYS A 105 17.03 -7.04 2.03
C LYS A 105 18.05 -6.70 3.12
N LYS A 106 18.38 -5.41 3.27
CA LYS A 106 19.31 -4.95 4.32
C LYS A 106 18.74 -5.11 5.73
N GLU A 107 17.43 -4.96 5.91
CA GLU A 107 16.78 -5.18 7.20
C GLU A 107 16.78 -6.67 7.58
N MET A 108 16.60 -7.57 6.60
CA MET A 108 16.67 -9.02 6.81
C MET A 108 18.09 -9.48 7.18
N ASP A 109 19.11 -9.07 6.41
CA ASP A 109 20.52 -9.41 6.69
C ASP A 109 21.03 -8.89 8.04
N LYS A 110 20.40 -7.82 8.59
CA LYS A 110 20.80 -7.24 9.88
C LYS A 110 20.19 -7.98 11.09
N ASN A 111 19.16 -8.79 10.87
CA ASN A 111 18.43 -9.51 11.91
C ASN A 111 18.78 -11.02 11.95
N GLU A 112 19.72 -11.49 11.12
CA GLU A 112 20.43 -12.77 11.29
C GLU A 112 21.72 -12.58 12.11
#